data_AF-A0A072P1K9-F1
#
_entry.id   AF-A0A072P1K9-F1
#
_cell.length_a   1.000
_cell.length_b   1.000
_cell.length_c   1.000
_cell.angle_alpha   90.00
_cell.angle_beta   90.00
_cell.angle_gamma   90.00
#
_symmetry.space_group_name_H-M   'P 1'
#
loop_
_entity.id
_entity.type
_entity.pdbx_description
1 polymer ?
#
loop_
_entity_poly.entity_id
_entity_poly.type
_entity_poly.pdbx_seq_one_letter_code
_entity_poly.pdbx_strand_id
1 'polypeptide(L)'
;MSHHTIEHPLLGTILGVQKSEEVVQFLGIQYATLKDRFSRGVLLKSLTGIRGSHSATFFDATKSGPIPLNPPNACALEQSVFVQKTIPFTQCEQSDTEGLTLNISVPTAVRNSTGLPVFTFVHGGGWVTGSIVYPQYDLAAITRLSVEAAMAQHGYLPNNGLYD
;
A
#
# COMPACT_ATOMS: atom_id res chain seq x y z
N MET A 1 12.80 -9.11 6.08
CA MET A 1 11.67 -8.28 6.57
C MET A 1 10.72 -9.22 7.30
N SER A 2 10.15 -8.82 8.44
CA SER A 2 9.10 -9.60 9.09
C SER A 2 7.80 -9.48 8.30
N HIS A 3 7.01 -10.56 8.27
CA HIS A 3 5.74 -10.60 7.57
C HIS A 3 4.58 -10.64 8.57
N HIS A 4 3.42 -10.23 8.12
CA HIS A 4 2.22 -10.14 8.93
C HIS A 4 1.00 -10.68 8.20
N THR A 5 0.31 -11.66 8.78
CA THR A 5 -0.85 -12.27 8.14
C THR A 5 -2.15 -11.78 8.78
N ILE A 6 -3.15 -11.48 7.95
CA ILE A 6 -4.51 -11.19 8.39
C ILE A 6 -5.51 -12.14 7.73
N GLU A 7 -6.57 -12.47 8.47
CA GLU A 7 -7.72 -13.20 7.94
C GLU A 7 -8.84 -12.22 7.62
N HIS A 8 -9.10 -11.98 6.33
CA HIS A 8 -10.16 -11.09 5.89
C HIS A 8 -11.45 -11.87 5.61
N PRO A 9 -12.61 -11.49 6.19
CA PRO A 9 -13.85 -12.27 6.08
C PRO A 9 -14.31 -12.57 4.64
N LEU A 10 -14.01 -11.67 3.70
CA LEU A 10 -14.41 -11.81 2.30
C LEU A 10 -13.27 -12.21 1.36
N LEU A 11 -12.02 -11.90 1.72
CA LEU A 11 -10.87 -11.99 0.80
C LEU A 11 -9.93 -13.14 1.18
N GLY A 12 -10.16 -13.78 2.33
CA GLY A 12 -9.33 -14.85 2.87
C GLY A 12 -8.05 -14.32 3.50
N THR A 13 -7.05 -15.20 3.59
CA THR A 13 -5.75 -14.91 4.19
C THR A 13 -4.93 -13.97 3.31
N ILE A 14 -4.44 -12.87 3.88
CA ILE A 14 -3.59 -11.88 3.20
C ILE A 14 -2.27 -11.74 3.97
N LEU A 15 -1.15 -11.91 3.27
CA LEU A 15 0.19 -11.73 3.79
C LEU A 15 0.71 -10.33 3.47
N GLY A 16 0.94 -9.52 4.49
CA GLY A 16 1.52 -8.19 4.40
C GLY A 16 2.97 -8.14 4.89
N VAL A 17 3.60 -6.97 4.71
CA VAL A 17 4.95 -6.67 5.16
C VAL A 17 4.91 -5.79 6.41
N GLN A 18 5.67 -6.16 7.44
CA GLN A 18 5.86 -5.33 8.62
C GLN A 18 6.88 -4.23 8.29
N LYS A 19 6.46 -2.96 8.33
CA LYS A 19 7.33 -1.81 8.00
C LYS A 19 8.02 -1.20 9.22
N SER A 20 7.33 -1.15 10.36
CA SER A 20 7.86 -0.78 11.67
C SER A 20 7.12 -1.57 12.75
N GLU A 21 7.40 -1.38 14.05
CA GLU A 21 6.63 -2.06 15.11
C GLU A 21 5.14 -1.66 15.09
N GLU A 22 4.85 -0.43 14.67
CA GLU A 22 3.53 0.20 14.70
C GLU A 22 2.76 0.02 13.39
N VAL A 23 3.39 -0.37 12.27
CA VAL A 23 2.76 -0.35 10.94
C VAL A 23 3.00 -1.62 10.13
N VAL A 24 1.91 -2.19 9.64
CA VAL A 24 1.89 -3.21 8.59
C VAL A 24 1.40 -2.60 7.29
N GLN A 25 1.99 -3.03 6.18
CA GLN A 25 1.52 -2.69 4.84
C GLN A 25 1.08 -3.92 4.05
N PHE A 26 0.03 -3.73 3.27
CA PHE A 26 -0.45 -4.66 2.26
C PHE A 26 -0.37 -3.96 0.91
N LEU A 27 0.52 -4.43 0.05
CA LEU A 27 0.85 -3.82 -1.23
C LEU A 27 0.22 -4.60 -2.38
N GLY A 28 -0.10 -3.89 -3.47
CA GLY A 28 -0.50 -4.53 -4.72
C GLY A 28 -1.84 -5.28 -4.68
N ILE A 29 -2.74 -4.98 -3.74
CA ILE A 29 -4.04 -5.63 -3.69
C ILE A 29 -4.86 -5.19 -4.90
N GLN A 30 -5.12 -6.11 -5.83
CA GLN A 30 -5.93 -5.83 -7.00
C GLN A 30 -7.40 -5.72 -6.61
N TYR A 31 -8.02 -4.56 -6.86
CA TYR A 31 -9.43 -4.33 -6.54
C TYR A 31 -10.34 -4.49 -7.76
N ALA A 32 -9.80 -4.39 -8.97
CA ALA A 32 -10.57 -4.54 -10.20
C ALA A 32 -9.69 -5.08 -11.34
N THR A 33 -10.34 -5.58 -12.39
CA THR A 33 -9.69 -6.03 -13.62
C THR A 33 -10.32 -5.37 -14.84
N LEU A 34 -9.54 -5.24 -15.92
CA LEU A 34 -10.04 -4.86 -17.23
C LEU A 34 -10.04 -6.08 -18.16
N LYS A 35 -11.11 -6.26 -18.93
CA LYS A 35 -11.15 -7.28 -19.98
C LYS A 35 -10.12 -6.99 -21.09
N ASP A 36 -9.98 -5.71 -21.42
CA ASP A 36 -9.04 -5.15 -22.38
C ASP A 36 -8.76 -3.68 -22.03
N ARG A 37 -7.79 -3.07 -22.70
CA ARG A 37 -7.21 -1.75 -22.37
C ARG A 37 -8.22 -0.62 -22.20
N PHE A 38 -9.34 -0.66 -22.92
CA PHE A 38 -10.34 0.41 -22.93
C PHE A 38 -11.67 0.01 -22.28
N SER A 39 -11.72 -1.20 -21.72
CA SER A 39 -12.89 -1.70 -21.01
C SER A 39 -13.09 -0.97 -19.68
N ARG A 40 -14.35 -0.94 -19.24
CA ARG A 40 -14.69 -0.53 -17.87
C ARG A 40 -14.15 -1.54 -16.87
N GLY A 41 -13.64 -1.05 -15.74
CA GLY A 41 -13.20 -1.90 -14.64
C GLY A 41 -14.33 -2.72 -14.02
N VAL A 42 -14.04 -4.00 -13.80
CA VAL A 42 -14.91 -4.95 -13.12
C VAL A 42 -14.30 -5.25 -11.75
N LEU A 43 -15.07 -4.97 -10.70
CA LEU A 43 -14.65 -5.20 -9.32
C LEU A 43 -14.35 -6.68 -9.08
N LEU A 44 -13.20 -6.96 -8.47
CA LEU A 44 -12.85 -8.30 -8.02
C LEU A 44 -13.58 -8.60 -6.71
N LYS A 45 -14.21 -9.77 -6.65
CA LYS A 45 -14.88 -10.27 -5.44
C LYS A 45 -14.03 -11.25 -4.63
N SER A 46 -12.93 -11.72 -5.22
CA SER A 46 -12.01 -12.68 -4.63
C SER A 46 -10.58 -12.39 -5.10
N LEU A 47 -9.61 -12.67 -4.23
CA LEU A 47 -8.18 -12.63 -4.53
C LEU A 47 -7.62 -14.00 -4.95
N THR A 48 -8.48 -14.99 -5.20
CA THR A 48 -8.07 -16.31 -5.69
C THR A 48 -7.85 -16.29 -7.20
N GLY A 49 -6.76 -16.90 -7.68
CA GLY A 49 -6.50 -17.08 -9.11
C GLY A 49 -6.05 -15.80 -9.83
N ILE A 50 -5.73 -14.74 -9.08
CA ILE A 50 -5.11 -13.52 -9.59
C ILE A 50 -3.61 -13.48 -9.25
N ARG A 51 -2.88 -12.55 -9.87
CA ARG A 51 -1.47 -12.29 -9.54
C ARG A 51 -1.28 -12.07 -8.03
N GLY A 52 -0.27 -12.70 -7.45
CA GLY A 52 -0.01 -12.66 -6.00
C GLY A 52 -0.79 -13.72 -5.21
N SER A 53 -1.75 -14.42 -5.83
CA SER A 53 -2.44 -15.55 -5.21
C SER A 53 -1.54 -16.79 -5.18
N HIS A 54 -1.27 -17.33 -3.99
CA HIS A 54 -0.58 -18.59 -3.82
C HIS A 54 -1.60 -19.71 -3.54
N SER A 55 -1.92 -20.48 -4.59
CA SER A 55 -2.69 -21.75 -4.55
C SER A 55 -3.75 -21.82 -3.45
N ALA A 56 -4.83 -21.04 -3.55
CA ALA A 56 -5.97 -21.00 -2.63
C ALA A 56 -5.67 -20.76 -1.12
N THR A 57 -4.41 -20.59 -0.73
CA THR A 57 -3.99 -20.54 0.68
C THR A 57 -3.90 -19.11 1.20
N PHE A 58 -3.24 -18.22 0.47
CA PHE A 58 -3.14 -16.80 0.84
C PHE A 58 -2.82 -15.92 -0.37
N PHE A 59 -3.08 -14.63 -0.23
CA PHE A 59 -2.64 -13.59 -1.15
C PHE A 59 -1.37 -12.92 -0.63
N ASP A 60 -0.31 -12.88 -1.44
CA ASP A 60 0.95 -12.21 -1.13
C ASP A 60 0.86 -10.71 -1.48
N ALA A 61 0.60 -9.90 -0.46
CA ALA A 61 0.59 -8.44 -0.51
C ALA A 61 1.90 -7.84 0.05
N THR A 62 3.04 -8.54 -0.07
CA THR A 62 4.34 -8.01 0.36
C THR A 62 5.05 -7.18 -0.72
N LYS A 63 4.57 -7.26 -1.96
CA LYS A 63 5.16 -6.61 -3.14
C LYS A 63 4.14 -5.75 -3.84
N SER A 64 4.61 -4.67 -4.46
CA SER A 64 3.78 -3.85 -5.33
C SER A 64 3.24 -4.68 -6.49
N GLY A 65 1.96 -4.45 -6.82
CA GLY A 65 1.36 -4.98 -8.04
C GLY A 65 1.83 -4.20 -9.27
N PRO A 66 1.45 -4.65 -10.48
CA PRO A 66 1.73 -3.91 -11.69
C PRO A 66 1.03 -2.55 -11.66
N ILE A 67 1.64 -1.57 -12.30
CA ILE A 67 1.07 -0.24 -12.47
C ILE A 67 0.33 -0.18 -13.82
N PRO A 68 -0.63 0.74 -13.99
CA PRO A 68 -1.15 1.06 -15.31
C PRO A 68 -0.03 1.52 -16.25
N LEU A 69 -0.27 1.45 -17.55
CA LEU A 69 0.71 1.93 -18.51
C LEU A 69 1.11 3.39 -18.24
N ASN A 70 2.41 3.62 -18.26
CA ASN A 70 3.07 4.86 -17.88
C ASN A 70 4.32 5.02 -18.76
N PRO A 71 4.74 6.24 -19.17
CA PRO A 71 5.97 6.38 -19.95
C PRO A 71 7.17 5.65 -19.31
N PRO A 72 8.06 5.01 -20.10
CA PRO A 72 9.11 4.12 -19.57
C PRO A 72 10.01 4.72 -18.48
N ASN A 73 10.16 6.04 -18.44
CA ASN A 73 10.99 6.77 -17.47
C ASN A 73 10.20 7.72 -16.56
N ALA A 74 8.88 7.52 -16.44
CA ALA A 74 7.99 8.42 -15.71
C ALA A 74 8.43 8.67 -14.25
N CYS A 75 8.71 7.60 -13.50
CA CYS A 75 9.17 7.71 -12.12
C CYS A 75 10.53 8.42 -12.04
N ALA A 76 11.45 8.12 -12.95
CA ALA A 76 12.79 8.73 -12.98
C ALA A 76 12.71 10.24 -13.28
N LEU A 77 11.83 10.63 -14.20
CA LEU A 77 11.57 12.02 -14.52
C LEU A 77 10.97 12.75 -13.31
N GLU A 78 10.00 12.14 -12.63
CA GLU A 78 9.40 12.75 -11.44
C GLU A 78 10.42 12.94 -10.32
N GLN A 79 11.25 11.93 -10.06
CA GLN A 79 12.31 11.97 -9.05
C GLN A 79 13.45 12.96 -9.35
N SER A 80 13.66 13.33 -10.61
CA SER A 80 14.75 14.21 -11.02
C SER A 80 14.32 15.66 -11.30
N VAL A 81 13.06 15.87 -11.68
CA VAL A 81 12.55 17.20 -12.07
C VAL A 81 11.62 17.81 -11.01
N PHE A 82 10.78 17.00 -10.37
CA PHE A 82 9.73 17.51 -9.47
C PHE A 82 10.03 17.27 -7.99
N VAL A 83 10.69 16.17 -7.66
CA VAL A 83 11.06 15.86 -6.27
C VAL A 83 12.38 16.53 -5.93
N GLN A 84 12.35 17.44 -4.94
CA GLN A 84 13.54 18.21 -4.52
C GLN A 84 14.71 17.33 -4.06
N LYS A 85 14.40 16.16 -3.45
CA LYS A 85 15.40 15.18 -3.01
C LYS A 85 15.02 13.81 -3.54
N THR A 86 15.78 13.35 -4.53
CA THR A 86 15.61 12.03 -5.14
C THR A 86 15.58 10.93 -4.08
N ILE A 87 14.58 10.07 -4.19
CA ILE A 87 14.41 8.88 -3.36
C ILE A 87 14.72 7.65 -4.23
N PRO A 88 15.41 6.63 -3.70
CA PRO A 88 15.61 5.38 -4.43
C PRO A 88 14.27 4.81 -4.91
N PHE A 89 14.21 4.46 -6.19
CA PHE A 89 13.04 3.85 -6.80
C PHE A 89 13.48 2.63 -7.61
N THR A 90 12.53 1.74 -7.88
CA THR A 90 12.74 0.57 -8.73
C THR A 90 11.77 0.65 -9.90
N GLN A 91 12.19 0.16 -11.07
CA GLN A 91 11.29 0.07 -12.20
C GLN A 91 10.13 -0.87 -11.88
N CYS A 92 8.92 -0.40 -12.18
CA CYS A 92 7.70 -1.12 -11.87
C CYS A 92 7.23 -1.90 -13.10
N GLU A 93 6.72 -3.11 -12.88
CA GLU A 93 6.01 -3.83 -13.91
C GLU A 93 4.76 -3.05 -14.31
N GLN A 94 4.47 -2.97 -15.62
CA GLN A 94 3.27 -2.32 -16.11
C GLN A 94 2.31 -3.36 -16.70
N SER A 95 1.00 -3.14 -16.54
CA SER A 95 -0.04 -3.98 -17.12
C SER A 95 -1.21 -3.13 -17.58
N ASP A 96 -1.70 -3.43 -18.80
CA ASP A 96 -2.89 -2.78 -19.36
C ASP A 96 -4.19 -3.22 -18.67
N THR A 97 -4.22 -4.39 -18.02
CA THR A 97 -5.45 -5.00 -17.49
C THR A 97 -5.41 -5.25 -15.99
N GLU A 98 -4.22 -5.33 -15.40
CA GLU A 98 -4.03 -5.69 -13.99
C GLU A 98 -3.54 -4.52 -13.12
N GLY A 99 -3.40 -3.31 -13.69
CA GLY A 99 -2.86 -2.14 -13.01
C GLY A 99 -3.76 -1.52 -11.91
N LEU A 100 -4.97 -2.03 -11.72
CA LEU A 100 -5.94 -1.51 -10.74
C LEU A 100 -5.68 -2.12 -9.36
N THR A 101 -4.65 -1.61 -8.70
CA THR A 101 -4.16 -2.08 -7.39
C THR A 101 -4.23 -1.00 -6.31
N LEU A 102 -4.17 -1.42 -5.05
CA LEU A 102 -4.13 -0.56 -3.87
C LEU A 102 -2.98 -0.96 -2.94
N ASN A 103 -2.42 0.04 -2.27
CA ASN A 103 -1.49 -0.14 -1.16
C ASN A 103 -2.17 0.37 0.11
N ILE A 104 -2.18 -0.43 1.17
CA ILE A 104 -2.88 -0.15 2.43
C ILE A 104 -1.87 -0.22 3.57
N SER A 105 -1.75 0.86 4.33
CA SER A 105 -0.97 0.91 5.58
C SER A 105 -1.93 0.88 6.76
N VAL A 106 -1.68 -0.01 7.72
CA VAL A 106 -2.56 -0.21 8.88
C VAL A 106 -1.73 -0.18 10.16
N PRO A 107 -2.18 0.52 11.22
CA PRO A 107 -1.50 0.49 12.51
C PRO A 107 -1.67 -0.87 13.21
N THR A 108 -0.59 -1.44 13.75
CA THR A 108 -0.58 -2.75 14.42
C THR A 108 -1.24 -2.72 15.80
N ALA A 109 -1.13 -1.61 16.51
CA ALA A 109 -1.61 -1.45 17.89
C ALA A 109 -3.14 -1.53 18.01
N VAL A 110 -3.86 -1.53 16.89
CA VAL A 110 -5.30 -1.25 16.85
C VAL A 110 -6.13 -2.42 16.31
N ARG A 111 -5.66 -3.65 16.51
CA ARG A 111 -6.33 -4.88 16.02
C ARG A 111 -7.81 -5.02 16.41
N ASN A 112 -8.28 -4.28 17.42
CA ASN A 112 -9.65 -4.39 17.95
C ASN A 112 -10.41 -3.05 18.04
N SER A 113 -9.90 -1.93 17.52
CA SER A 113 -10.72 -0.70 17.52
C SER A 113 -11.63 -0.66 16.30
N THR A 114 -12.93 -0.58 16.53
CA THR A 114 -13.90 -0.23 15.50
C THR A 114 -13.81 1.28 15.23
N GLY A 115 -13.64 1.69 13.97
CA GLY A 115 -13.79 3.09 13.56
C GLY A 115 -12.51 3.92 13.42
N LEU A 116 -11.40 3.32 12.98
CA LEU A 116 -10.21 4.11 12.59
C LEU A 116 -10.54 5.08 11.46
N PRO A 117 -10.01 6.33 11.48
CA PRO A 117 -10.11 7.23 10.35
C PRO A 117 -9.36 6.65 9.15
N VAL A 118 -9.96 6.76 7.96
CA VAL A 118 -9.36 6.31 6.69
C VAL A 118 -8.90 7.53 5.90
N PHE A 119 -7.60 7.56 5.58
CA PHE A 119 -7.02 8.52 4.66
C PHE A 119 -6.78 7.85 3.30
N THR A 120 -7.37 8.40 2.23
CA THR A 120 -7.19 7.91 0.87
C THR A 120 -6.43 8.93 0.05
N PHE A 121 -5.29 8.52 -0.52
CA PHE A 121 -4.47 9.34 -1.40
C PHE A 121 -4.69 8.95 -2.86
N VAL A 122 -4.90 9.95 -3.72
CA VAL A 122 -4.98 9.81 -5.17
C VAL A 122 -3.82 10.61 -5.76
N HIS A 123 -2.92 9.92 -6.48
CA HIS A 123 -1.74 10.57 -7.04
C HIS A 123 -2.10 11.57 -8.15
N GLY A 124 -1.22 12.55 -8.37
CA GLY A 124 -1.31 13.48 -9.49
C GLY A 124 -0.69 12.94 -10.77
N GLY A 125 -0.23 13.83 -11.64
CA GLY A 125 0.45 13.47 -12.90
C GLY A 125 -0.34 13.82 -14.16
N GLY A 126 -1.32 14.72 -14.06
CA GLY A 126 -2.00 15.31 -15.23
C GLY A 126 -2.68 14.30 -16.15
N TRP A 127 -3.07 13.13 -15.64
CA TRP A 127 -3.66 12.01 -16.40
C TRP A 127 -2.72 11.36 -17.43
N VAL A 128 -1.42 11.70 -17.39
CA VAL A 128 -0.40 11.16 -18.31
C VAL A 128 0.66 10.32 -17.59
N THR A 129 0.82 10.52 -16.28
CA THR A 129 1.80 9.83 -15.43
C THR A 129 1.26 9.68 -14.01
N GLY A 130 2.06 9.07 -13.13
CA GLY A 130 1.79 8.85 -11.73
C GLY A 130 1.55 7.38 -11.40
N SER A 131 1.84 7.01 -10.16
CA SER A 131 1.55 5.67 -9.65
C SER A 131 1.59 5.63 -8.13
N ILE A 132 0.81 4.72 -7.54
CA ILE A 132 0.79 4.44 -6.09
C ILE A 132 2.11 3.85 -5.56
N VAL A 133 3.00 3.40 -6.43
CA VAL A 133 4.28 2.76 -6.06
C VAL A 133 5.46 3.74 -6.05
N TYR A 134 5.22 5.00 -6.42
CA TYR A 134 6.29 6.01 -6.39
C TYR A 134 6.73 6.23 -4.94
N PRO A 135 8.04 6.30 -4.66
CA PRO A 135 8.57 6.16 -3.30
C PRO A 135 8.14 7.29 -2.35
N GLN A 136 7.87 8.48 -2.87
CA GLN A 136 7.35 9.63 -2.10
C GLN A 136 5.90 9.42 -1.62
N TYR A 137 5.19 8.42 -2.16
CA TYR A 137 3.83 8.07 -1.76
C TYR A 137 3.76 6.84 -0.84
N ASP A 138 4.88 6.41 -0.25
CA ASP A 138 4.86 5.39 0.79
C ASP A 138 4.19 5.94 2.06
N LEU A 139 2.91 5.58 2.27
CA LEU A 139 2.10 6.08 3.38
C LEU A 139 2.34 5.35 4.70
N ALA A 140 3.33 4.43 4.80
CA ALA A 140 3.70 3.82 6.08
C ALA A 140 4.11 4.88 7.10
N ALA A 141 4.89 5.88 6.66
CA ALA A 141 5.37 6.96 7.53
C ALA A 141 4.22 7.80 8.11
N ILE A 142 3.23 8.16 7.28
CA ILE A 142 2.04 8.90 7.74
C ILE A 142 1.26 8.08 8.77
N THR A 143 1.11 6.77 8.52
CA THR A 143 0.41 5.87 9.44
C THR A 143 1.14 5.79 10.78
N ARG A 144 2.46 5.62 10.77
CA ARG A 144 3.29 5.60 12.01
C ARG A 144 3.15 6.91 12.80
N LEU A 145 3.31 8.06 12.12
CA LEU A 145 3.18 9.38 12.76
C LEU A 145 1.78 9.60 13.35
N SER A 146 0.73 9.05 12.72
CA SER A 146 -0.63 9.13 13.27
C SER A 146 -0.78 8.36 14.59
N VAL A 147 -0.12 7.19 14.70
CA VAL A 147 -0.08 6.41 15.95
C VAL A 147 0.67 7.20 17.03
N GLU A 148 1.85 7.73 16.71
CA GLU A 148 2.66 8.52 17.65
C GLU A 148 1.92 9.76 18.16
N ALA A 149 1.25 10.49 17.25
CA ALA A 149 0.45 11.65 17.61
C ALA A 149 -0.73 11.27 18.54
N ALA A 150 -1.42 10.17 18.25
CA ALA A 150 -2.50 9.69 19.10
C ALA A 150 -1.98 9.28 20.49
N MET A 151 -0.86 8.57 20.56
CA MET A 151 -0.24 8.14 21.81
C MET A 151 0.19 9.35 22.68
N ALA A 152 0.80 10.37 22.05
CA ALA A 152 1.18 11.61 22.72
C ALA A 152 -0.04 12.36 23.28
N GLN A 153 -1.16 12.44 22.55
CA GLN A 153 -2.39 13.09 23.00
C GLN A 153 -3.05 12.38 24.19
N HIS A 154 -2.90 11.06 24.30
CA HIS A 154 -3.48 10.26 25.37
C HIS A 154 -2.50 9.99 26.53
N GLY A 155 -1.33 10.66 26.54
CA GLY A 155 -0.32 10.53 27.60
C GLY A 155 0.41 9.19 27.62
N TYR A 156 0.28 8.36 26.58
CA TYR A 156 0.96 7.07 26.48
C TYR A 156 2.28 7.30 25.73
N LEU A 157 3.37 7.55 26.44
CA LEU A 157 4.70 7.53 25.83
C LEU A 157 5.27 6.11 26.00
N PRO A 158 5.29 5.27 24.95
CA PRO A 158 5.97 3.98 25.03
C PRO A 158 7.48 4.30 25.12
N ASN A 159 8.07 4.00 26.29
CA ASN A 159 9.47 4.25 26.68
C ASN A 159 9.77 5.55 27.45
N ASN A 160 8.92 5.94 28.40
CA ASN A 160 9.43 6.71 29.53
C ASN A 160 9.98 5.75 30.59
N GLY A 161 11.18 5.25 30.34
CA GLY A 161 12.07 4.68 31.36
C GLY A 161 12.61 5.78 32.28
N LEU A 162 11.71 6.51 32.95
CA LEU A 162 12.04 7.34 34.09
C LEU A 162 11.21 6.79 35.25
N TYR A 163 11.91 6.05 36.10
CA TYR A 163 11.55 5.94 37.49
C TYR A 163 11.42 7.37 38.03
N ASP A 164 10.19 7.73 38.42
CA ASP A 164 9.83 8.57 39.57
C ASP A 164 8.35 8.28 39.90
#